data_AF-A0A2G2YAK5-F1
#
_entry.id   AF-A0A2G2YAK5-F1
#
_cell.length_a   1.000
_cell.length_b   1.000
_cell.length_c   1.000
_cell.angle_alpha   90.00
_cell.angle_beta   90.00
_cell.angle_gamma   90.00
#
_symmetry.space_group_name_H-M   'P 1'
#
loop_
_entity.id
_entity.type
_entity.pdbx_description
1 polymer ?
#
loop_
_entity_poly.entity_id
_entity_poly.type
_entity_poly.pdbx_seq_one_letter_code
_entity_poly.pdbx_strand_id
1 'polypeptide(L)'
;MCGNDRAKIDCAKSFENIDFECFSEKDNDNDIEGPSMEKVVQVTKASQVKASRKRKHSFEVQDVVGDISIKFGEVTMAIGRMVNSRLDVTKLYEEVMEMKGYEEEFLGDVFDYFVQSDILAKAFMAKNQNLHNVWLERFKQQ
;
A
#
# COMPACT_ATOMS: atom_id res chain seq x y z
N MET A 1 -2.28 41.03 -46.53
CA MET A 1 -1.93 41.22 -45.11
C MET A 1 -2.04 39.87 -44.43
N CYS A 2 -0.92 39.34 -43.92
CA CYS A 2 -0.89 38.09 -43.17
C CYS A 2 -1.00 38.44 -41.68
N GLY A 3 -2.00 37.90 -40.99
CA GLY A 3 -2.16 38.07 -39.55
C GLY A 3 -1.27 37.08 -38.81
N ASN A 4 -0.27 37.56 -38.09
CA ASN A 4 0.54 36.72 -37.20
C ASN A 4 -0.18 36.55 -35.87
N ASP A 5 -0.78 35.38 -35.65
CA ASP A 5 -1.30 34.97 -34.34
C ASP A 5 -0.17 34.38 -33.51
N ARG A 6 0.22 35.07 -32.44
CA ARG A 6 1.32 34.65 -31.55
C ARG A 6 0.72 34.26 -30.20
N ALA A 7 0.25 33.02 -30.08
CA ALA A 7 -0.17 32.47 -28.80
C ALA A 7 1.06 32.22 -27.92
N LYS A 8 1.32 33.09 -26.95
CA LYS A 8 2.34 32.88 -25.92
C LYS A 8 1.70 32.12 -24.76
N ILE A 9 2.04 30.85 -24.62
CA ILE A 9 1.66 30.03 -23.46
C ILE A 9 2.87 30.00 -22.53
N ASP A 10 2.86 30.83 -21.48
CA ASP A 10 3.84 30.76 -20.41
C ASP A 10 3.44 29.64 -19.44
N CYS A 11 4.12 28.50 -19.50
CA CYS A 11 3.99 27.41 -18.55
C CYS A 11 5.27 27.29 -17.71
N ALA A 12 5.37 28.06 -16.63
CA ALA A 12 6.31 27.79 -15.55
C ALA A 12 5.50 27.47 -14.29
N LYS A 13 5.25 26.18 -14.04
CA LYS A 13 4.72 25.69 -12.76
C LYS A 13 5.89 25.00 -12.04
N SER A 14 6.50 25.68 -11.07
CA SER A 14 7.36 25.03 -10.08
C SER A 14 6.47 24.30 -9.05
N PHE A 15 6.92 23.13 -8.60
CA PHE A 15 6.20 22.22 -7.70
C PHE A 15 6.62 22.40 -6.23
N GLU A 16 6.80 23.65 -5.80
CA GLU A 16 7.51 23.93 -4.55
C GLU A 16 6.60 24.16 -3.32
N ASN A 17 5.34 23.73 -3.36
CA ASN A 17 4.54 23.74 -2.13
C ASN A 17 3.44 22.67 -2.13
N ILE A 18 3.82 21.44 -1.77
CA ILE A 18 2.86 20.46 -1.23
C ILE A 18 3.23 20.33 0.24
N ASP A 19 2.56 21.12 1.07
CA ASP A 19 2.61 20.98 2.53
C ASP A 19 1.84 19.72 2.91
N PHE A 20 2.54 18.71 3.44
CA PHE A 20 1.93 17.47 3.89
C PHE A 20 1.47 17.67 5.34
N GLU A 21 0.32 18.33 5.51
CA GLU A 21 -0.37 18.35 6.80
C GLU A 21 -0.77 16.91 7.16
N CYS A 22 -0.11 16.38 8.18
CA CYS A 22 -0.37 15.06 8.75
C CYS A 22 -1.77 15.08 9.39
N PHE A 23 -2.76 14.54 8.68
CA PHE A 23 -4.08 14.32 9.25
C PHE A 23 -4.01 13.18 10.27
N SER A 24 -3.79 13.55 11.54
CA SER A 24 -4.08 12.66 12.65
C SER A 24 -5.60 12.52 12.79
N GLU A 25 -6.03 11.28 12.69
CA GLU A 25 -7.36 10.71 12.89
C GLU A 25 -8.03 11.18 14.19
N LYS A 26 -9.31 11.60 14.15
CA LYS A 26 -10.32 11.36 15.21
C LYS A 26 -11.77 11.49 14.72
N ASP A 27 -12.49 10.38 14.89
CA ASP A 27 -13.77 10.20 15.57
C ASP A 27 -15.00 11.06 15.24
N ASN A 28 -16.00 10.34 14.70
CA ASN A 28 -17.39 10.20 15.17
C ASN A 28 -18.31 11.43 15.28
N ASP A 29 -19.46 11.22 14.62
CA ASP A 29 -20.82 11.29 15.18
C ASP A 29 -21.73 12.47 14.82
N ASN A 30 -22.96 12.04 14.51
CA ASN A 30 -24.26 12.67 14.70
C ASN A 30 -24.84 13.63 13.65
N ASP A 31 -26.05 13.22 13.24
CA ASP A 31 -27.18 13.92 12.64
C ASP A 31 -27.36 15.38 13.09
N ILE A 32 -28.16 16.13 12.32
CA ILE A 32 -29.08 17.23 12.72
C ILE A 32 -29.14 18.21 11.52
N GLU A 33 -30.18 18.16 10.70
CA GLU A 33 -31.47 18.86 10.87
C GLU A 33 -31.50 20.08 9.93
N GLY A 34 -32.48 20.10 9.02
CA GLY A 34 -32.68 21.23 8.12
C GLY A 34 -33.24 22.45 8.85
N PRO A 35 -33.34 23.59 8.14
CA PRO A 35 -34.54 24.38 8.32
C PRO A 35 -35.19 24.80 7.00
N SER A 36 -36.51 24.69 7.02
CA SER A 36 -37.48 25.28 6.10
C SER A 36 -37.41 26.80 6.04
N MET A 37 -37.78 27.38 4.90
CA MET A 37 -38.50 28.66 4.69
C MET A 37 -38.28 29.06 3.22
N GLU A 38 -39.15 29.70 2.44
CA GLU A 38 -40.58 30.00 2.42
C GLU A 38 -40.81 30.48 0.97
N LYS A 39 -41.97 30.20 0.38
CA LYS A 39 -42.29 30.55 -1.02
C LYS A 39 -42.39 32.07 -1.23
N VAL A 40 -41.84 32.56 -2.34
CA VAL A 40 -42.35 33.75 -3.04
C VAL A 40 -42.55 33.45 -4.53
N VAL A 41 -43.81 33.61 -4.94
CA VAL A 41 -44.40 33.56 -6.30
C VAL A 41 -44.20 34.99 -6.88
N GLN A 42 -43.81 35.31 -8.11
CA GLN A 42 -44.42 35.01 -9.42
C GLN A 42 -43.71 35.82 -10.56
N VAL A 43 -44.01 35.46 -11.82
CA VAL A 43 -44.00 36.28 -13.07
C VAL A 43 -42.71 36.35 -13.93
N THR A 44 -42.73 35.46 -14.94
CA THR A 44 -42.39 35.61 -16.37
C THR A 44 -41.32 36.61 -16.83
N LYS A 45 -40.29 36.08 -17.51
CA LYS A 45 -40.01 36.43 -18.91
C LYS A 45 -39.13 35.39 -19.59
N ALA A 46 -39.55 35.00 -20.79
CA ALA A 46 -38.83 34.10 -21.66
C ALA A 46 -37.43 34.64 -21.97
N SER A 47 -36.41 33.87 -21.64
CA SER A 47 -35.10 33.99 -22.28
C SER A 47 -34.65 32.58 -22.63
N GLN A 48 -34.20 32.41 -23.87
CA GLN A 48 -33.85 31.14 -24.48
C GLN A 48 -32.85 30.40 -23.58
N VAL A 49 -33.32 29.35 -22.91
CA VAL A 49 -32.45 28.37 -22.28
C VAL A 49 -31.70 27.69 -23.42
N LYS A 50 -30.48 28.16 -23.70
CA LYS A 50 -29.50 27.36 -24.43
C LYS A 50 -29.45 26.04 -23.67
N ALA A 51 -29.95 24.97 -24.30
CA ALA A 51 -29.84 23.65 -23.73
C ALA A 51 -28.35 23.39 -23.51
N SER A 52 -27.90 23.53 -22.27
CA SER A 52 -26.60 23.06 -21.87
C SER A 52 -26.66 21.57 -22.13
N ARG A 53 -26.02 21.13 -23.21
CA ARG A 53 -25.82 19.71 -23.48
C ARG A 53 -24.99 19.20 -22.33
N LYS A 54 -25.65 18.73 -21.27
CA LYS A 54 -25.01 17.95 -20.21
C LYS A 54 -24.33 16.83 -20.97
N ARG A 55 -23.00 16.87 -21.08
CA ARG A 55 -22.26 15.69 -21.46
C ARG A 55 -22.68 14.66 -20.42
N LYS A 56 -23.42 13.65 -20.85
CA LYS A 56 -23.47 12.40 -20.10
C LYS A 56 -22.02 11.93 -20.14
N HIS A 57 -21.27 12.26 -19.10
CA HIS A 57 -20.05 11.53 -18.83
C HIS A 57 -20.56 10.13 -18.57
N SER A 58 -20.40 9.23 -19.54
CA SER A 58 -20.65 7.83 -19.32
C SER A 58 -19.83 7.42 -18.11
N PHE A 59 -20.50 6.76 -17.19
CA PHE A 59 -20.01 6.21 -15.92
C PHE A 59 -19.11 5.00 -16.18
N GLU A 60 -18.29 5.02 -17.23
CA GLU A 60 -17.46 3.87 -17.63
C GLU A 60 -16.00 4.06 -17.21
N VAL A 61 -15.65 5.26 -16.73
CA VAL A 61 -14.32 5.60 -16.21
C VAL A 61 -14.28 5.51 -14.67
N GLN A 62 -15.43 5.32 -14.01
CA GLN A 62 -15.51 5.30 -12.54
C GLN A 62 -15.12 3.95 -11.92
N ASP A 63 -15.00 2.89 -12.71
CA ASP A 63 -14.66 1.56 -12.20
C ASP A 63 -13.21 1.14 -12.47
N VAL A 64 -12.48 1.81 -13.36
CA VAL A 64 -11.10 1.42 -13.70
C VAL A 64 -10.16 1.54 -12.49
N VAL A 65 -10.31 2.60 -11.68
CA VAL A 65 -9.50 2.77 -10.46
C VAL A 65 -9.92 1.77 -9.38
N GLY A 66 -11.22 1.45 -9.29
CA GLY A 66 -11.75 0.43 -8.38
C GLY A 66 -11.21 -0.96 -8.74
N ASP A 67 -11.31 -1.35 -10.01
CA ASP A 67 -10.76 -2.58 -10.56
C ASP A 67 -9.26 -2.70 -10.33
N ILE A 68 -8.49 -1.63 -10.59
CA ILE A 68 -7.04 -1.61 -10.31
C ILE A 68 -6.78 -1.79 -8.82
N SER A 69 -7.54 -1.12 -7.95
CA SER A 69 -7.40 -1.25 -6.50
C SER A 69 -7.70 -2.67 -6.03
N ILE A 70 -8.75 -3.31 -6.56
CA ILE A 70 -9.11 -4.70 -6.25
C ILE A 70 -7.98 -5.64 -6.70
N LYS A 71 -7.51 -5.51 -7.94
CA LYS A 71 -6.41 -6.33 -8.49
C LYS A 71 -5.11 -6.15 -7.71
N PHE A 72 -4.80 -4.92 -7.30
CA PHE A 72 -3.63 -4.65 -6.48
C PHE A 72 -3.78 -5.29 -5.08
N GLY A 73 -4.96 -5.20 -4.48
CA GLY A 73 -5.28 -5.90 -3.22
C GLY A 73 -5.12 -7.43 -3.33
N GLU A 74 -5.56 -8.04 -4.43
CA GLU A 74 -5.34 -9.48 -4.70
C GLU A 74 -3.84 -9.82 -4.77
N VAL A 75 -3.04 -8.99 -5.44
CA VAL A 75 -1.58 -9.16 -5.53
C VAL A 75 -0.92 -9.01 -4.15
N THR A 76 -1.27 -7.97 -3.38
CA THR A 76 -0.77 -7.79 -2.01
C THR A 76 -1.11 -9.00 -1.13
N MET A 77 -2.33 -9.54 -1.25
CA MET A 77 -2.77 -10.69 -0.48
C MET A 77 -2.05 -11.98 -0.91
N ALA A 78 -1.79 -12.16 -2.21
CA ALA A 78 -1.01 -13.28 -2.73
C ALA A 78 0.45 -13.22 -2.25
N ILE A 79 1.10 -12.05 -2.31
CA ILE A 79 2.45 -11.84 -1.79
C ILE A 79 2.48 -12.10 -0.29
N GLY A 80 1.52 -11.56 0.47
CA GLY A 80 1.37 -11.81 1.90
C GLY A 80 1.28 -13.30 2.20
N ARG A 81 0.50 -14.07 1.42
CA ARG A 81 0.40 -15.53 1.58
C ARG A 81 1.71 -16.26 1.25
N MET A 82 2.45 -15.82 0.25
CA MET A 82 3.75 -16.41 -0.11
C MET A 82 4.80 -16.17 0.98
N VAL A 83 4.90 -14.94 1.47
CA VAL A 83 5.82 -14.56 2.55
C VAL A 83 5.41 -15.22 3.87
N ASN A 84 4.11 -15.32 4.14
CA ASN A 84 3.54 -15.96 5.32
C ASN A 84 3.34 -17.48 5.15
N SER A 85 3.96 -18.11 4.14
CA SER A 85 4.01 -19.57 4.10
C SER A 85 4.58 -20.05 5.45
N ARG A 86 3.89 -20.98 6.12
CA ARG A 86 4.28 -21.39 7.47
C ARG A 86 5.70 -21.97 7.40
N LEU A 87 6.58 -21.49 8.28
CA LEU A 87 7.85 -22.14 8.52
C LEU A 87 7.59 -23.56 9.04
N ASP A 88 8.26 -24.51 8.40
CA ASP A 88 8.31 -25.88 8.89
C ASP A 88 9.35 -25.94 10.02
N VAL A 89 8.87 -25.81 11.25
CA VAL A 89 9.70 -25.78 12.45
C VAL A 89 10.41 -27.12 12.66
N THR A 90 9.80 -28.24 12.27
CA THR A 90 10.43 -29.56 12.33
C THR A 90 11.62 -29.62 11.40
N LYS A 91 11.46 -29.17 10.15
CA LYS A 91 12.56 -29.12 9.20
C LYS A 91 13.66 -28.14 9.62
N LEU A 92 13.30 -27.01 10.20
CA LEU A 92 14.27 -26.07 10.77
C LEU A 92 15.10 -26.75 11.87
N TYR A 93 14.45 -27.47 12.78
CA TYR A 93 15.13 -28.18 13.86
C TYR A 93 16.14 -29.20 13.29
N GLU A 94 15.72 -30.02 12.33
CA GLU A 94 16.60 -30.99 11.69
C GLU A 94 17.83 -30.32 11.05
N GLU A 95 17.62 -29.25 10.27
CA GLU A 95 18.71 -28.53 9.59
C GLU A 95 19.68 -27.90 10.60
N VAL A 96 19.16 -27.28 11.68
CA VAL A 96 20.01 -26.68 12.72
C VAL A 96 20.80 -27.75 13.46
N MET A 97 20.19 -28.89 13.78
CA MET A 97 20.85 -29.99 14.48
C MET A 97 21.81 -30.80 13.61
N GLU A 98 21.71 -30.72 12.28
CA GLU A 98 22.65 -31.36 11.36
C GLU A 98 24.03 -30.66 11.31
N MET A 99 24.11 -29.43 11.85
CA MET A 99 25.33 -28.61 11.83
C MET A 99 26.46 -29.25 12.66
N LYS A 100 27.50 -29.72 11.97
CA LYS A 100 28.64 -30.40 12.59
C LYS A 100 29.66 -29.41 13.17
N GLY A 101 30.27 -29.79 14.30
CA GLY A 101 31.33 -29.00 14.93
C GLY A 101 30.83 -27.92 15.88
N TYR A 102 29.54 -27.95 16.22
CA TYR A 102 28.91 -27.08 17.21
C TYR A 102 28.37 -27.94 18.36
N GLU A 103 28.38 -27.37 19.57
CA GLU A 103 27.78 -28.02 20.74
C GLU A 103 26.25 -28.00 20.61
N GLU A 104 25.59 -29.09 21.00
CA GLU A 104 24.13 -29.24 20.87
C GLU A 104 23.37 -28.17 21.66
N GLU A 105 23.87 -27.77 22.84
CA GLU A 105 23.31 -26.67 23.64
C GLU A 105 23.30 -25.34 22.86
N PHE A 106 24.42 -25.00 22.22
CA PHE A 106 24.51 -23.81 21.36
C PHE A 106 23.55 -23.88 20.16
N LEU A 107 23.40 -25.05 19.54
CA LEU A 107 22.43 -25.23 18.45
C LEU A 107 20.98 -25.12 18.95
N GLY A 108 20.72 -25.52 20.18
CA GLY A 108 19.47 -25.28 20.89
C GLY A 108 19.15 -23.79 21.01
N ASP A 109 20.09 -22.99 21.49
CA ASP A 109 19.94 -21.54 21.62
C ASP A 109 19.68 -20.85 20.26
N VAL A 110 20.39 -21.30 19.21
CA VAL A 110 20.18 -20.82 17.83
C VAL A 110 18.77 -21.14 17.35
N PHE A 111 18.29 -22.36 17.60
CA PHE A 111 16.94 -22.77 17.22
C PHE A 111 15.89 -21.92 17.95
N ASP A 112 16.04 -21.73 19.26
CA ASP A 112 15.14 -20.90 20.06
C ASP A 112 15.13 -19.43 19.58
N TYR A 113 16.28 -18.91 19.12
CA TYR A 113 16.36 -17.61 18.47
C TYR A 113 15.61 -17.57 17.12
N PHE A 114 15.73 -18.61 16.30
CA PHE A 114 15.00 -18.67 15.03
C PHE A 114 13.49 -18.79 15.20
N VAL A 115 13.01 -19.52 16.20
CA VAL A 115 11.58 -19.63 16.50
C VAL A 115 10.97 -18.27 16.87
N GLN A 116 11.77 -17.35 17.43
CA GLN A 116 11.34 -15.97 17.70
C GLN A 116 11.20 -15.12 16.42
N SER A 117 11.89 -15.49 15.33
CA SER A 117 11.89 -14.73 14.08
C SER A 117 11.77 -15.62 12.84
N ASP A 118 10.53 -15.80 12.40
CA ASP A 118 10.16 -16.55 11.20
C ASP A 118 10.94 -16.11 9.95
N ILE A 119 11.20 -14.80 9.81
CA ILE A 119 11.96 -14.25 8.68
C ILE A 119 13.43 -14.70 8.73
N LEU A 120 14.06 -14.66 9.90
CA LEU A 120 15.44 -15.10 10.06
C LEU A 120 15.57 -16.60 9.84
N ALA A 121 14.64 -17.39 10.40
CA ALA A 121 14.56 -18.83 10.17
C ALA A 121 14.45 -19.16 8.68
N LYS A 122 13.52 -18.53 7.96
CA LYS A 122 13.36 -18.72 6.51
C LYS A 122 14.61 -18.28 5.73
N ALA A 123 15.21 -17.16 6.11
CA ALA A 123 16.43 -16.68 5.47
C ALA A 123 17.62 -17.63 5.72
N PHE A 124 17.67 -18.28 6.88
CA PHE A 124 18.64 -19.33 7.18
C PHE A 124 18.37 -20.58 6.35
N MET A 125 17.13 -21.08 6.30
CA MET A 125 16.76 -22.26 5.50
C MET A 125 16.99 -22.09 3.99
N ALA A 126 16.98 -20.85 3.48
CA ALA A 126 17.28 -20.56 2.08
C ALA A 126 18.79 -20.55 1.75
N LYS A 127 19.66 -20.58 2.76
CA LYS A 127 21.12 -20.59 2.59
C LYS A 127 21.62 -22.01 2.30
N ASN A 128 22.83 -22.09 1.76
CA ASN A 128 23.58 -23.33 1.69
C ASN A 128 24.42 -23.54 2.96
N GLN A 129 24.95 -24.75 3.10
CA GLN A 129 25.75 -25.19 4.24
C GLN A 129 26.95 -24.28 4.57
N ASN A 130 27.64 -23.74 3.56
CA ASN A 130 28.76 -22.81 3.80
C ASN A 130 28.28 -21.51 4.48
N LEU A 131 27.13 -21.00 4.05
CA LEU A 131 26.55 -19.79 4.60
C LEU A 131 25.87 -20.02 5.96
N HIS A 132 25.43 -21.24 6.26
CA HIS A 132 24.99 -21.62 7.61
C HIS A 132 26.14 -21.47 8.60
N ASN A 133 27.31 -22.03 8.31
CA ASN A 133 28.50 -21.90 9.16
C ASN A 133 28.88 -20.44 9.38
N VAL A 134 28.95 -19.64 8.31
CA VAL A 134 29.26 -18.20 8.42
C VAL A 134 28.24 -17.47 9.30
N TRP A 135 26.96 -17.84 9.20
CA TRP A 135 25.92 -17.24 10.02
C TRP A 135 26.07 -17.63 11.51
N LEU A 136 26.31 -18.91 11.80
CA LEU A 136 26.50 -19.40 13.18
C LEU A 136 27.74 -18.77 13.83
N GLU A 137 28.84 -18.61 13.11
CA GLU A 137 30.04 -17.95 13.64
C GLU A 137 29.81 -16.47 13.97
N ARG A 138 28.92 -15.78 13.23
CA ARG A 138 28.52 -14.41 13.56
C ARG A 138 27.58 -14.38 14.76
N PHE A 139 26.70 -15.36 14.88
CA PHE A 139 25.77 -15.47 16.00
C PHE A 139 26.52 -15.67 17.33
N LYS A 140 27.59 -16.48 17.35
CA LYS A 140 28.48 -16.65 18.52
C LYS A 140 29.12 -15.36 19.04
N GLN A 141 29.21 -14.33 18.21
CA GLN A 141 29.89 -13.07 18.54
C GLN A 141 28.94 -12.00 19.11
N GLN A 142 27.64 -12.30 19.18
CA GLN A 142 26.65 -11.42 19.83
C GLN A 142 26.68 -11.60 21.34
#